data_AF-A0A954QN09-F1
#
_entry.id   AF-A0A954QN09-F1
#
_cell.length_a   1.000
_cell.length_b   1.000
_cell.length_c   1.000
_cell.angle_alpha   90.00
_cell.angle_beta   90.00
_cell.angle_gamma   90.00
#
_symmetry.space_group_name_H-M   'P 1'
#
loop_
_entity.id
_entity.type
_entity.pdbx_description
1 polymer ?
#
loop_
_entity_poly.entity_id
_entity_poly.type
_entity_poly.pdbx_seq_one_letter_code
_entity_poly.pdbx_strand_id
1 'polypeptide(L)' 'MRLACRADELKKEYVLKSETVRALRGVSFDIPEGDYVAIMGPSGSGKSTLLNL' A
#
# COMPACT_ATOMS: atom_id res chain seq x y z
N MET A 1 4.50 19.27 -11.16
CA MET A 1 3.91 18.02 -11.68
C MET A 1 2.60 17.77 -10.97
N ARG A 2 1.56 17.31 -11.68
CA ARG A 2 0.29 16.94 -11.07
C ARG A 2 0.34 15.47 -10.68
N LEU A 3 -0.10 15.14 -9.47
CA LEU A 3 -0.15 13.78 -8.97
C LEU A 3 -1.57 13.23 -9.14
N ALA A 4 -1.68 11.97 -9.54
CA ALA A 4 -2.92 11.21 -9.46
C ALA A 4 -3.23 10.82 -8.00
N CYS A 5 -2.21 10.37 -7.26
CA CYS A 5 -2.29 10.14 -5.83
C CYS A 5 -0.93 10.23 -5.14
N ARG A 6 -0.97 10.39 -3.82
CA ARG A 6 0.18 10.36 -2.91
C ARG A 6 -0.19 9.56 -1.67
N ALA A 7 0.72 8.72 -1.21
CA ALA A 7 0.68 8.07 0.09
C ALA A 7 1.88 8.52 0.92
N ASP A 8 1.65 8.84 2.19
CA ASP A 8 2.69 9.25 3.13
C ASP A 8 2.58 8.37 4.39
N GLU A 9 3.61 7.58 4.66
CA GLU A 9 3.73 6.69 5.83
C GLU A 9 2.52 5.75 6.01
N LEU A 10 1.93 5.26 4.90
CA LEU A 10 0.71 4.47 4.93
C LEU A 10 0.91 3.15 5.70
N LYS A 11 0.08 2.95 6.73
CA LYS A 11 0.12 1.80 7.63
C LYS A 11 -1.24 1.11 7.64
N LYS A 12 -1.22 -0.22 7.67
CA LYS A 12 -2.44 -1.02 7.83
C LYS A 12 -2.13 -2.25 8.66
N GLU A 13 -2.86 -2.36 9.76
CA GLU A 13 -2.87 -3.54 10.61
C GLU A 13 -4.26 -4.19 10.54
N TYR A 14 -4.28 -5.52 10.47
CA TYR A 14 -5.47 -6.33 10.65
C TYR A 14 -5.37 -7.02 12.00
N VAL A 15 -6.32 -6.72 12.88
CA VAL A 15 -6.44 -7.42 14.17
C VAL A 15 -7.26 -8.68 13.92
N LEU A 16 -6.57 -9.81 13.90
CA LEU A 16 -7.17 -11.14 13.91
C LEU A 16 -7.32 -11.59 15.37
N LYS A 17 -8.15 -12.61 15.61
CA LYS A 17 -8.52 -13.04 16.98
C LYS A 17 -7.32 -13.19 17.93
N SER A 18 -6.26 -13.84 17.47
CA SER A 18 -5.08 -14.17 18.29
C SER A 18 -3.80 -13.44 17.87
N GLU A 19 -3.84 -12.66 16.78
CA GLU A 19 -2.65 -12.01 16.24
C GLU A 19 -2.96 -10.70 15.53
N THR A 20 -1.99 -9.81 15.47
CA THR A 20 -2.07 -8.59 14.66
C THR A 20 -1.15 -8.72 13.46
N VAL A 21 -1.74 -8.68 12.27
CA VAL A 21 -1.00 -8.73 11.01
C VAL A 21 -0.74 -7.31 10.51
N ARG A 22 0.53 -6.91 10.50
CA ARG A 22 0.99 -5.64 9.92
C ARG A 22 1.17 -5.77 8.42
N ALA A 23 0.08 -5.54 7.68
CA ALA A 23 0.04 -5.68 6.23
C ALA A 23 0.80 -4.57 5.50
N LEU A 24 0.75 -3.32 5.99
CA LEU A 24 1.59 -2.21 5.51
C LEU A 24 2.31 -1.57 6.70
N ARG A 25 3.61 -1.28 6.52
CA ARG A 25 4.54 -0.89 7.61
C ARG A 25 5.07 0.54 7.49
N GLY A 26 4.34 1.44 6.83
CA GLY A 26 4.82 2.80 6.50
C GLY A 26 5.32 2.84 5.06
N VAL A 27 4.40 2.80 4.11
CA VAL A 27 4.72 2.88 2.68
C VAL A 27 4.43 4.30 2.19
N SER A 28 5.40 4.91 1.52
CA SER A 28 5.29 6.26 0.95
C SER A 28 5.60 6.22 -0.54
N PHE A 29 4.76 6.84 -1.35
CA PHE A 29 4.95 6.95 -2.79
C PHE A 29 4.09 8.07 -3.39
N ASP A 30 4.52 8.56 -4.55
CA ASP A 30 3.77 9.47 -5.40
C ASP A 30 3.47 8.78 -6.74
N ILE A 31 2.25 8.90 -7.23
CA ILE A 31 1.87 8.47 -8.59
C ILE A 31 1.59 9.72 -9.43
N PRO A 32 2.43 10.03 -10.43
CA PRO A 32 2.16 11.12 -11.36
C PRO A 32 0.88 10.89 -12.18
N GLU A 33 0.20 11.98 -12.54
CA GLU A 33 -0.97 11.89 -13.41
C GLU A 33 -0.56 11.43 -14.82
N GLY A 34 -1.25 10.42 -15.35
CA GLY A 34 -1.02 9.85 -16.68
C GLY A 34 -0.08 8.63 -16.71
N ASP A 35 0.57 8.30 -15.59
CA ASP A 35 1.46 7.14 -15.52
C ASP A 35 0.70 5.81 -15.38
N TYR A 36 1.23 4.76 -16.00
CA TYR A 36 0.77 3.38 -15.82
C TYR A 36 1.74 2.63 -14.91
N VAL A 37 1.29 2.31 -13.68
CA VAL A 37 2.14 1.76 -12.62
C VAL A 37 1.71 0.34 -12.26
N ALA A 38 2.69 -0.55 -12.03
CA ALA A 38 2.47 -1.90 -11.54
C ALA A 38 3.03 -2.09 -10.13
N ILE A 39 2.29 -2.80 -9.27
CA ILE A 39 2.73 -3.17 -7.92
C ILE A 39 3.13 -4.66 -7.94
N MET A 40 4.41 -4.95 -7.74
CA MET A 40 4.96 -6.31 -7.79
C MET A 40 5.55 -6.75 -6.44
N GLY A 41 5.58 -8.06 -6.21
CA GLY A 41 6.17 -8.65 -5.01
C GLY A 41 5.56 -10.02 -4.64
N PRO A 42 6.19 -10.78 -3.73
CA PRO A 42 5.76 -12.13 -3.34
C PRO A 42 4.32 -12.18 -2.80
N SER A 43 3.70 -13.37 -2.81
CA SER A 43 2.39 -13.55 -2.16
C SER A 43 2.47 -13.16 -0.67
N GLY A 44 1.43 -12.51 -0.15
CA GLY A 44 1.38 -12.02 1.24
C GLY A 44 2.12 -10.70 1.51
N SER A 45 2.78 -10.08 0.53
CA SER A 45 3.57 -8.85 0.75
C SER A 45 2.75 -7.56 0.96
N GLY A 46 1.41 -7.62 1.04
CA GLY A 46 0.55 -6.46 1.28
C GLY A 46 0.04 -5.72 0.02
N LYS A 47 0.31 -6.21 -1.20
CA LYS A 47 -0.10 -5.55 -2.47
C LYS A 47 -1.61 -5.33 -2.57
N SER A 48 -2.40 -6.39 -2.35
CA SER A 48 -3.87 -6.28 -2.39
C SER A 48 -4.40 -5.43 -1.23
N THR A 49 -3.72 -5.41 -0.08
CA THR A 49 -4.05 -4.47 0.99
C THR A 49 -3.81 -3.03 0.55
N LEU A 50 -2.68 -2.75 -0.11
CA LEU A 50 -2.36 -1.42 -0.62
C LEU A 50 -3.39 -0.93 -1.65
N LEU A 51 -3.85 -1.80 -2.56
CA LEU A 51 -4.84 -1.46 -3.59
C LEU A 51 -6.27 -1.25 -3.06
N ASN A 52 -6.59 -1.74 -1.86
CA ASN A 52 -7.93 -1.67 -1.27
C ASN A 52 -8.11 -0.50 -0.29
N LEU A 53 -7.13 0.40 -0.21
CA LEU A 53 -7.16 1.62 0.62
C LEU A 53 -7.44 2.83 -0.26
#